data_AF-A0A139XGY1-F1
#
_entry.id   AF-A0A139XGY1-F1
#
_cell.length_a   1.000
_cell.length_b   1.000
_cell.length_c   1.000
_cell.angle_alpha   90.00
_cell.angle_beta   90.00
_cell.angle_gamma   90.00
#
_symmetry.space_group_name_H-M   'P 1'
#
loop_
_entity.id
_entity.type
_entity.pdbx_description
1 polymer ?
#
loop_
_entity_poly.entity_id
_entity_poly.type
_entity_poly.pdbx_seq_one_letter_code
_entity_poly.pdbx_strand_id
1 'polypeptide(L)'
;MNFTQYDRVYLYSYELPNDALGQLYHQNANAIKHTLQIRNSSILAHGLRPVSNTDYNQNLSKVIIPFIQNGIAAVIPPHSQQPVQFPSSLST
;
A
#
# COMPACT_ATOMS: atom_id res chain seq x y z
N MET A 1 -25.89 -2.19 -13.92
CA MET A 1 -25.26 -1.82 -12.64
C MET A 1 -24.31 -0.67 -12.89
N ASN A 2 -24.43 0.42 -12.13
CA ASN A 2 -23.62 1.63 -12.32
C ASN A 2 -22.37 1.53 -11.45
N PHE A 3 -21.20 1.31 -12.06
CA PHE A 3 -19.92 1.05 -11.37
C PHE A 3 -19.24 2.31 -10.81
N THR A 4 -19.89 3.48 -10.88
CA THR A 4 -19.28 4.78 -10.54
C THR A 4 -19.28 5.08 -9.03
N GLN A 5 -19.88 4.24 -8.19
CA GLN A 5 -20.03 4.51 -6.76
C GLN A 5 -19.08 3.71 -5.85
N TYR A 6 -18.38 2.72 -6.39
CA TYR A 6 -17.46 1.88 -5.61
C TYR A 6 -16.02 2.19 -5.99
N ASP A 7 -15.19 2.52 -4.99
CA ASP A 7 -13.73 2.51 -5.16
C ASP A 7 -13.33 1.17 -5.80
N ARG A 8 -12.36 1.16 -6.73
CA ARG A 8 -11.93 -0.08 -7.41
C ARG A 8 -11.57 -1.21 -6.44
N VAL A 9 -11.16 -0.85 -5.22
CA VAL A 9 -10.88 -1.80 -4.14
C VAL A 9 -12.13 -2.53 -3.63
N TYR A 10 -13.29 -1.88 -3.61
CA TYR A 10 -14.57 -2.54 -3.33
C TYR A 10 -14.92 -3.58 -4.40
N LEU A 11 -14.61 -3.31 -5.67
CA LEU A 11 -14.84 -4.26 -6.77
C LEU A 11 -14.03 -5.54 -6.57
N TYR A 12 -12.72 -5.39 -6.29
CA TYR A 12 -11.83 -6.52 -5.97
C TYR A 12 -12.30 -7.32 -4.75
N SER A 13 -12.84 -6.64 -3.74
CA SER A 13 -13.29 -7.30 -2.49
C SER A 13 -14.58 -8.09 -2.66
N TYR A 14 -15.45 -7.69 -3.57
CA TYR A 14 -16.68 -8.41 -3.88
C TYR A 14 -16.40 -9.66 -4.73
N GLU A 15 -15.48 -9.55 -5.69
CA GLU A 15 -15.11 -10.65 -6.57
C GLU A 15 -14.18 -11.66 -5.90
N LEU A 16 -13.38 -11.23 -4.91
CA LEU A 16 -12.41 -12.06 -4.19
C LEU A 16 -12.52 -11.86 -2.66
N PRO A 17 -13.60 -12.34 -2.01
CA PRO A 17 -13.86 -12.08 -0.59
C PRO A 17 -12.83 -12.70 0.36
N ASN A 18 -12.10 -13.72 -0.10
CA ASN A 18 -11.06 -14.42 0.66
C ASN A 18 -9.64 -14.00 0.27
N ASP A 19 -9.48 -12.94 -0.52
CA ASP A 19 -8.16 -12.42 -0.84
C ASP A 19 -7.52 -11.78 0.39
N ALA A 20 -6.37 -12.31 0.80
CA ALA A 20 -5.67 -11.89 2.00
C ALA A 20 -5.24 -10.41 1.92
N LEU A 21 -4.89 -9.94 0.72
CA LEU A 21 -4.53 -8.53 0.49
C LEU A 21 -5.74 -7.61 0.59
N GLY A 22 -6.89 -8.00 0.04
CA GLY A 22 -8.16 -7.29 0.16
C GLY A 22 -8.61 -7.15 1.63
N GLN A 23 -8.53 -8.22 2.41
CA GLN A 23 -8.84 -8.18 3.84
C GLN A 23 -7.87 -7.26 4.61
N LEU A 24 -6.57 -7.34 4.33
CA LEU A 24 -5.57 -6.46 4.91
C LEU A 24 -5.81 -4.99 4.54
N TYR A 25 -6.22 -4.70 3.30
CA TYR A 25 -6.58 -3.35 2.89
C TYR A 25 -7.77 -2.84 3.68
N HIS A 26 -8.85 -3.61 3.83
CA HIS A 26 -10.04 -3.17 4.59
C HIS A 26 -9.73 -2.77 6.01
N GLN A 27 -8.87 -3.53 6.69
CA GLN A 27 -8.41 -3.22 8.05
C GLN A 27 -7.67 -1.88 8.14
N ASN A 28 -7.01 -1.45 7.05
CA ASN A 28 -6.17 -0.25 7.01
C ASN A 28 -6.74 0.88 6.14
N ALA A 29 -7.92 0.68 5.53
CA ALA A 29 -8.41 1.50 4.41
C ALA A 29 -8.54 2.98 4.78
N ASN A 30 -9.07 3.29 5.95
CA ASN A 30 -9.25 4.67 6.40
C ASN A 30 -7.91 5.38 6.60
N ALA A 31 -6.94 4.71 7.23
CA ALA A 31 -5.61 5.25 7.45
C ALA A 31 -4.88 5.48 6.12
N ILE A 32 -4.94 4.49 5.21
CA ILE A 32 -4.35 4.58 3.88
C ILE A 32 -4.98 5.75 3.10
N LYS A 33 -6.31 5.83 3.04
CA LYS A 33 -7.02 6.91 2.35
C LYS A 33 -6.66 8.28 2.90
N HIS A 34 -6.68 8.45 4.22
CA HIS A 34 -6.32 9.70 4.88
C HIS A 34 -4.89 10.13 4.54
N THR A 35 -3.95 9.20 4.62
CA THR A 35 -2.55 9.45 4.28
C THR A 35 -2.37 9.79 2.79
N LEU A 36 -3.08 9.11 1.89
CA LEU A 36 -3.01 9.41 0.46
C LEU A 36 -3.62 10.78 0.11
N GLN A 37 -4.56 11.28 0.90
CA GLN A 37 -5.06 12.66 0.76
C GLN A 37 -3.97 13.70 1.03
N ILE A 38 -3.06 13.45 1.99
CA ILE A 38 -1.90 14.32 2.23
C ILE A 38 -1.03 14.40 0.97
N ARG A 39 -0.74 13.26 0.34
CA ARG A 39 -0.02 13.20 -0.95
C ARG A 39 -0.77 13.95 -2.04
N ASN A 40 -2.07 13.70 -2.21
CA ASN A 40 -2.86 14.28 -3.30
C ASN A 40 -3.04 15.79 -3.16
N SER A 41 -3.11 16.29 -1.93
CA SER A 41 -3.22 17.73 -1.65
C SER A 41 -1.88 18.46 -1.71
N SER A 42 -0.77 17.75 -1.88
CA SER A 42 0.57 18.33 -1.93
C SER A 42 0.84 19.09 -3.23
N ILE A 43 1.82 20.01 -3.16
CA ILE A 43 2.33 20.80 -4.30
C ILE A 43 2.79 19.92 -5.46
N LEU A 44 3.34 18.74 -5.17
CA LEU A 44 3.87 17.82 -6.19
C LEU A 44 2.81 16.91 -6.82
N ALA A 45 1.55 17.02 -6.38
CA ALA A 45 0.43 16.27 -6.94
C ALA A 45 -0.58 17.25 -7.57
N HIS A 46 -1.61 17.64 -6.82
CA HIS A 46 -2.72 18.42 -7.35
C HIS A 46 -3.16 19.58 -6.43
N GLY A 47 -2.48 19.81 -5.30
CA GLY A 47 -2.87 20.84 -4.34
C GLY A 47 -1.74 21.81 -4.03
N LEU A 48 -1.98 22.71 -3.07
CA LEU A 48 -1.00 23.72 -2.62
C LEU A 48 -0.59 23.50 -1.16
N ARG A 49 -0.97 22.36 -0.56
CA ARG A 49 -0.64 22.06 0.83
C ARG A 49 0.87 21.84 0.96
N PRO A 50 1.58 22.60 1.80
CA PRO A 50 2.96 22.30 2.16
C PRO A 50 2.99 20.96 2.89
N VAL A 51 3.92 20.09 2.52
CA VAL A 51 4.11 18.79 3.18
C VAL A 51 5.35 18.88 4.05
N SER A 52 5.20 18.63 5.34
CA SER A 52 6.30 18.65 6.29
C SER A 52 6.99 17.30 6.37
N ASN A 53 8.18 17.28 7.00
CA ASN A 53 8.88 16.04 7.31
C ASN A 53 8.03 15.12 8.21
N THR A 54 7.27 15.71 9.14
CA THR A 54 6.32 14.98 10.00
C THR A 54 5.22 14.29 9.19
N ASP A 55 4.67 14.97 8.18
CA ASP A 55 3.65 14.39 7.31
C ASP A 55 4.16 13.13 6.58
N TYR A 56 5.40 13.17 6.08
CA TYR A 56 6.00 12.01 5.42
C TYR A 56 6.39 10.91 6.42
N ASN A 57 7.24 11.23 7.39
CA ASN A 57 7.87 10.21 8.24
C ASN A 57 6.93 9.65 9.30
N GLN A 58 6.03 10.47 9.85
CA GLN A 58 5.17 10.05 10.94
C GLN A 58 3.77 9.64 10.49
N ASN A 59 3.25 10.23 9.43
CA ASN A 59 1.87 9.93 8.98
C ASN A 59 1.88 8.99 7.78
N LEU A 60 2.73 9.22 6.78
CA LEU A 60 2.75 8.41 5.56
C LEU A 60 3.50 7.10 5.73
N SER A 61 4.77 7.15 6.15
CA SER A 61 5.63 5.98 6.28
C SER A 61 5.09 4.97 7.29
N LYS A 62 4.50 5.43 8.42
CA LYS A 62 3.94 4.54 9.45
C LYS A 62 2.72 3.74 8.99
N VAL A 63 2.03 4.18 7.94
CA VAL A 63 0.84 3.48 7.42
C VAL A 63 1.20 2.67 6.18
N ILE A 64 1.91 3.28 5.23
CA ILE A 64 2.18 2.68 3.92
C ILE A 64 3.24 1.57 4.01
N ILE A 65 4.31 1.76 4.77
CA ILE A 65 5.39 0.76 4.86
C ILE A 65 4.88 -0.56 5.46
N PRO A 66 4.21 -0.56 6.64
CA PRO A 66 3.70 -1.80 7.21
C PRO A 66 2.63 -2.45 6.33
N PHE A 67 1.78 -1.66 5.69
CA PHE A 67 0.78 -2.20 4.76
C PHE A 67 1.44 -2.95 3.59
N ILE A 68 2.47 -2.39 2.97
CA ILE A 68 3.20 -3.05 1.88
C ILE A 68 3.90 -4.31 2.39
N GLN A 69 4.62 -4.23 3.51
CA GLN A 69 5.34 -5.37 4.07
C GLN A 69 4.40 -6.54 4.42
N ASN A 70 3.29 -6.23 5.10
CA ASN A 70 2.28 -7.23 5.46
C ASN A 70 1.55 -7.76 4.22
N GLY A 71 1.29 -6.91 3.22
CA GLY A 71 0.67 -7.31 1.97
C GLY A 71 1.54 -8.29 1.19
N ILE A 72 2.84 -8.00 1.08
CA ILE A 72 3.83 -8.92 0.50
C ILE A 72 3.85 -10.25 1.27
N ALA A 73 3.92 -10.19 2.60
CA ALA A 73 3.94 -11.39 3.43
C ALA A 73 2.65 -12.22 3.31
N ALA A 74 1.50 -11.58 3.08
CA ALA A 74 0.21 -12.25 2.95
C ALA A 74 0.04 -13.00 1.61
N VAL A 75 0.76 -12.61 0.55
CA VAL A 75 0.63 -13.19 -0.79
C VAL A 75 1.81 -14.06 -1.21
N ILE A 76 2.95 -13.99 -0.51
CA ILE A 76 4.11 -14.85 -0.76
C ILE A 76 3.87 -16.22 -0.11
N PRO A 77 3.94 -17.32 -0.87
CA PRO A 77 3.88 -18.67 -0.29
C PRO A 77 5.06 -18.91 0.67
N PRO A 78 4.85 -19.61 1.80
CA PRO A 78 5.88 -19.83 2.82
C PRO A 78 7.16 -20.55 2.35
N HIS A 79 7.19 -21.07 1.12
CA HIS A 79 8.33 -21.78 0.52
C HIS A 79 8.93 -21.09 -0.72
N SER A 80 8.57 -19.83 -1.00
CA SER A 80 8.95 -19.12 -2.24
C SER A 80 10.26 -18.32 -2.14
N GLN A 81 11.04 -18.43 -1.06
CA GLN A 81 12.35 -17.77 -0.98
C GLN A 81 13.36 -18.56 -1.81
N GLN A 82 13.27 -18.45 -3.14
CA GLN A 82 14.36 -18.86 -3.99
C GLN A 82 15.58 -17.97 -3.71
N PRO A 83 16.80 -18.54 -3.71
CA PRO A 83 18.02 -17.78 -3.52
C PRO A 83 18.10 -16.66 -4.56
N VAL A 84 18.57 -15.49 -4.11
CA VAL A 84 18.71 -14.28 -4.93
C VAL A 84 19.48 -14.63 -6.19
N GLN A 85 18.86 -14.47 -7.37
CA GLN A 85 19.48 -14.77 -8.67
C GLN A 85 20.71 -13.89 -8.98
N PHE A 86 20.91 -12.83 -8.20
CA PHE A 86 21.98 -11.87 -8.40
C PHE A 86 23.08 -12.02 -7.34
N PRO A 87 24.35 -11.93 -7.74
CA PRO A 87 25.47 -11.94 -6.80
C PRO A 87 25.31 -10.83 -5.77
N SER A 88 25.31 -11.19 -4.50
CA SER A 88 25.23 -10.25 -3.38
C SER A 88 26.58 -9.61 -3.03
N SER A 89 27.66 -10.06 -3.67
CA SER A 89 29.01 -9.52 -3.50
C SER A 89 29.81 -9.70 -4.78
N LEU A 90 30.67 -8.71 -5.07
CA LEU A 90 31.73 -8.87 -6.05
C LEU A 90 32.79 -9.79 -5.43
N SER A 91 32.96 -11.00 -5.98
CA SER A 91 34.11 -11.83 -5.65
C SER A 91 35.37 -11.09 -6.08
N THR A 92 36.15 -10.63 -5.11
CA THR A 92 37.51 -10.11 -5.32
C THR A 92 38.48 -11.23 -5.64
#